data_AF-K0XMA5-F1
#
_entry.id   AF-K0XMA5-F1
#
_cell.length_a   1.000
_cell.length_b   1.000
_cell.length_c   1.000
_cell.angle_alpha   90.00
_cell.angle_beta   90.00
_cell.angle_gamma   90.00
#
_symmetry.space_group_name_H-M   'P 1'
#
loop_
_entity.id
_entity.type
_entity.pdbx_description
1 polymer ?
#
loop_
_entity_poly.entity_id
_entity_poly.type
_entity_poly.pdbx_seq_one_letter_code
_entity_poly.pdbx_strand_id
1 'polypeptide(L)'
;MKKSKQLLLITALLFIWELPVIAQQPTDTTYIFRFVPNDDMFYVPWNGNDRSLHQLLNILEKNKKQLQAGQMYISVSSYAASANDILTSERMAYIRNNRIKSELITQGGLTEQMFVTDRAIPSSYGKEQLHNVVVVTFPASVEKVAEIAGIEAARRVENYNKERSGKAERERLSIEQAAREKAEAERLSKEQAEREHLAAQEKARKQAETERLAAEREEKERAETERLAAEAAAKAKAHSLSLRANLLRWGTLTPDLGVEWRLNRHVGILVNGSYTSWTWNSNDRRYALWEIAPEARYYIGKEKRGYIGAIYKAGSFNYKLSEIGKQGNLMGGGLTGGYQLKLNKALNLDFSLALGCLHADYDKYIVIDGIRVRQGKETKNWWGPISAGVTLVWNIF
;
A
#
# COMPACT_ATOMS: atom_id res chain seq x y z
N MET A 1 -15.45 8.61 -30.25
CA MET A 1 -15.46 7.49 -31.23
C MET A 1 -14.49 6.42 -30.72
N LYS A 2 -14.85 5.12 -30.63
CA LYS A 2 -14.50 4.04 -31.60
C LYS A 2 -13.05 4.16 -32.10
N LYS A 3 -12.13 3.18 -32.09
CA LYS A 3 -12.08 1.70 -31.86
C LYS A 3 -10.57 1.31 -31.66
N SER A 4 -10.12 0.11 -31.27
CA SER A 4 -10.63 -0.97 -30.38
C SER A 4 -9.67 -2.20 -30.39
N LYS A 5 -9.51 -2.92 -29.27
CA LYS A 5 -9.00 -4.32 -29.13
C LYS A 5 -7.50 -4.62 -29.46
N GLN A 6 -6.78 -5.08 -28.43
CA GLN A 6 -5.70 -6.10 -28.44
C GLN A 6 -5.92 -6.92 -27.14
N LEU A 7 -6.70 -8.02 -27.13
CA LEU A 7 -6.22 -9.41 -27.37
C LEU A 7 -4.99 -9.70 -26.49
N LEU A 8 -5.06 -10.25 -25.26
CA LEU A 8 -5.77 -11.45 -24.76
C LEU A 8 -5.37 -12.74 -25.50
N LEU A 9 -4.10 -13.18 -25.32
CA LEU A 9 -3.65 -14.55 -25.61
C LEU A 9 -2.21 -14.83 -25.05
N ILE A 10 -2.07 -15.43 -23.85
CA ILE A 10 -0.95 -16.35 -23.50
C ILE A 10 -1.48 -17.41 -22.52
N THR A 11 -2.22 -18.39 -23.06
CA THR A 11 -2.54 -19.66 -22.39
C THR A 11 -1.86 -20.78 -23.16
N ALA A 12 -0.60 -21.11 -22.82
CA ALA A 12 0.12 -22.23 -23.42
C ALA A 12 1.35 -22.64 -22.61
N LEU A 13 1.21 -23.58 -21.66
CA LEU A 13 2.23 -24.60 -21.32
C LEU A 13 1.71 -25.63 -20.29
N LEU A 14 0.57 -26.24 -20.58
CA LEU A 14 0.20 -27.56 -20.04
C LEU A 14 0.45 -28.61 -21.14
N PHE A 15 1.72 -28.86 -21.42
CA PHE A 15 2.11 -29.95 -22.32
C PHE A 15 2.13 -31.28 -21.55
N ILE A 16 1.01 -31.99 -21.67
CA ILE A 16 0.91 -33.44 -21.91
C ILE A 16 2.03 -34.27 -21.27
N TRP A 17 1.70 -34.96 -20.17
CA TRP A 17 2.26 -36.29 -19.83
C TRP A 17 1.22 -37.18 -19.15
N GLU A 18 0.03 -37.26 -19.77
CA GLU A 18 -0.82 -38.45 -19.62
C GLU A 18 -0.61 -39.36 -20.82
N LEU A 19 0.48 -40.12 -20.76
CA LEU A 19 0.51 -41.41 -21.42
C LEU A 19 -0.28 -42.36 -20.52
N PRO A 20 -1.50 -42.80 -20.88
CA PRO A 20 -2.07 -43.96 -20.24
C PRO A 20 -1.14 -45.11 -20.60
N VAL A 21 -0.31 -45.55 -19.64
CA VAL A 21 0.37 -46.84 -19.72
C VAL A 21 -0.73 -47.89 -19.59
N ILE A 22 -1.43 -48.11 -20.69
CA ILE A 22 -2.36 -49.21 -20.88
C ILE A 22 -1.52 -50.45 -20.68
N ALA A 23 -1.66 -51.06 -19.52
CA ALA A 23 -1.10 -52.37 -19.25
C ALA A 23 -1.81 -53.31 -20.23
N GLN A 24 -1.15 -53.58 -21.35
CA GLN A 24 -1.64 -54.52 -22.34
C GLN A 24 -1.74 -55.88 -21.64
N GLN A 25 -2.97 -56.24 -21.25
CA GLN A 25 -3.31 -57.65 -21.11
C GLN A 25 -2.90 -58.33 -22.41
N PRO A 26 -2.25 -59.51 -22.37
CA PRO A 26 -1.92 -60.22 -23.59
C PRO A 26 -3.22 -60.52 -24.33
N THR A 27 -3.48 -59.79 -25.41
CA THR A 27 -4.51 -60.15 -26.37
C THR A 27 -4.02 -61.42 -27.05
N ASP A 28 -4.69 -62.55 -26.82
CA ASP A 28 -4.31 -63.87 -27.34
C ASP A 28 -4.04 -63.79 -28.85
N THR A 29 -2.76 -63.73 -29.21
CA THR A 29 -2.37 -63.37 -30.55
C THR A 29 -2.43 -64.64 -31.38
N THR A 30 -3.41 -64.67 -32.26
CA THR A 30 -3.80 -65.87 -32.99
C THR A 30 -3.37 -65.75 -34.45
N TYR A 31 -2.61 -66.74 -34.90
CA TYR A 31 -2.03 -66.83 -36.24
C TYR A 31 -2.66 -68.01 -36.99
N ILE A 32 -3.10 -67.77 -38.23
CA ILE A 32 -3.78 -68.79 -39.03
C ILE A 32 -2.88 -69.17 -40.20
N PHE A 33 -2.52 -70.45 -40.27
CA PHE A 33 -1.74 -71.04 -41.35
C PHE A 33 -2.64 -71.92 -42.21
N ARG A 34 -2.69 -71.62 -43.51
CA ARG A 34 -3.57 -72.30 -44.46
C ARG A 34 -2.82 -73.40 -45.19
N PHE A 35 -3.47 -74.55 -45.39
CA PHE A 35 -2.95 -75.69 -46.16
C PHE A 35 -3.75 -75.91 -47.45
N VAL A 36 -3.09 -76.47 -48.45
CA VAL A 36 -3.72 -76.85 -49.72
C VAL A 36 -4.67 -78.05 -49.48
N PRO A 37 -5.86 -78.11 -50.12
CA PRO A 37 -6.70 -79.31 -50.10
C PRO A 37 -6.02 -80.48 -50.81
N ASN A 38 -6.15 -81.70 -50.27
CA ASN A 38 -5.62 -82.98 -50.76
C ASN A 38 -4.09 -83.12 -50.84
N ASP A 39 -3.34 -82.02 -50.87
CA ASP A 39 -1.88 -81.97 -50.77
C ASP A 39 -1.44 -81.56 -49.34
N ASP A 40 -0.38 -82.16 -48.83
CA ASP A 40 0.16 -81.93 -47.48
C ASP A 40 1.28 -80.87 -47.46
N MET A 41 1.58 -80.27 -48.62
CA MET A 41 2.58 -79.22 -48.77
C MET A 41 2.22 -77.93 -48.02
N PHE A 42 2.85 -77.71 -46.86
CA PHE A 42 2.93 -76.38 -46.26
C PHE A 42 3.87 -75.48 -47.07
N TYR A 43 3.29 -74.54 -47.82
CA TYR A 43 4.05 -73.56 -48.58
C TYR A 43 4.05 -72.21 -47.85
N VAL A 44 5.23 -71.81 -47.35
CA VAL A 44 5.38 -70.57 -46.56
C VAL A 44 4.94 -69.31 -47.33
N PRO A 45 5.24 -69.13 -48.63
CA PRO A 45 4.73 -67.98 -49.39
C PRO A 45 3.24 -68.04 -49.77
N TRP A 46 2.50 -69.10 -49.41
CA TRP A 46 1.09 -69.23 -49.82
C TRP A 46 0.15 -68.44 -48.92
N ASN A 47 -0.74 -67.66 -49.53
CA ASN A 47 -1.95 -67.11 -48.91
C ASN A 47 -1.74 -66.37 -47.56
N GLY A 48 -0.59 -65.68 -47.43
CA GLY A 48 -0.22 -64.87 -46.27
C GLY A 48 0.46 -65.61 -45.11
N ASN A 49 0.78 -66.90 -45.27
CA ASN A 49 1.47 -67.71 -44.26
C ASN A 49 2.84 -67.12 -43.88
N ASP A 50 3.54 -66.47 -44.82
CA ASP A 50 4.86 -65.85 -44.67
C ASP A 50 4.86 -64.73 -43.62
N ARG A 51 3.92 -63.79 -43.75
CA ARG A 51 3.78 -62.65 -42.84
C ARG A 51 3.38 -63.10 -41.44
N SER A 52 2.44 -64.04 -41.37
CA SER A 52 2.01 -64.66 -40.10
C SER A 52 3.16 -65.37 -39.40
N LEU A 53 3.99 -66.12 -40.14
CA LEU A 53 5.16 -66.82 -39.60
C LEU A 53 6.20 -65.83 -39.06
N HIS A 54 6.57 -64.80 -39.83
CA HIS A 54 7.53 -63.79 -39.40
C HIS A 54 7.06 -62.99 -38.16
N GLN A 55 5.77 -62.63 -38.09
CA GLN A 55 5.21 -61.94 -36.92
C GLN A 55 5.21 -62.84 -35.68
N LEU A 56 4.78 -64.09 -35.81
CA LEU A 56 4.81 -65.08 -34.75
C LEU A 56 6.24 -65.30 -34.22
N LEU A 57 7.20 -65.59 -35.11
CA LEU A 57 8.60 -65.81 -34.73
C LEU A 57 9.20 -64.63 -33.94
N ASN A 58 8.92 -63.38 -34.33
CA ASN A 58 9.39 -62.18 -33.62
C ASN A 58 8.81 -62.06 -32.20
N ILE A 59 7.53 -62.41 -31.99
CA ILE A 59 6.93 -62.44 -30.66
C ILE A 59 7.49 -63.60 -29.81
N LEU A 60 7.69 -64.78 -30.41
CA LEU A 60 8.25 -65.94 -29.71
C LEU A 60 9.71 -65.72 -29.31
N GLU A 61 10.51 -65.06 -30.15
CA GLU A 61 11.89 -64.67 -29.83
C GLU A 61 11.96 -63.75 -28.59
N LYS A 62 11.11 -62.71 -28.54
CA LYS A 62 11.01 -61.78 -27.40
C LYS A 62 10.61 -62.47 -26.09
N ASN A 63 9.87 -63.57 -26.16
CA ASN A 63 9.39 -64.34 -24.99
C ASN A 63 10.13 -65.68 -24.82
N LYS A 64 11.27 -65.88 -25.49
CA LYS A 64 11.99 -67.16 -25.54
C LYS A 64 12.43 -67.67 -24.16
N LYS A 65 12.79 -66.76 -23.25
CA LYS A 65 13.17 -67.11 -21.86
C LYS A 65 11.98 -67.65 -21.06
N GLN A 66 10.79 -67.08 -21.26
CA GLN A 66 9.55 -67.47 -20.59
C GLN A 66 9.03 -68.81 -21.13
N LEU A 67 9.16 -69.03 -22.45
CA LEU A 67 8.93 -70.33 -23.10
C LEU A 67 9.88 -71.42 -22.54
N GLN A 68 11.17 -71.13 -22.44
CA GLN A 68 12.17 -72.05 -21.85
C GLN A 68 11.93 -72.36 -20.38
N ALA A 69 11.41 -71.40 -19.60
CA ALA A 69 11.04 -71.62 -18.20
C ALA A 69 9.71 -72.37 -18.02
N GLY A 70 8.95 -72.64 -19.10
CA GLY A 70 7.58 -73.17 -19.04
C GLY A 70 6.60 -72.23 -18.34
N GLN A 71 6.85 -70.92 -18.43
CA GLN A 71 5.96 -69.85 -17.95
C GLN A 71 4.97 -69.39 -19.03
N MET A 72 5.21 -69.77 -20.28
CA MET A 72 4.31 -69.60 -21.43
C MET A 72 4.41 -70.84 -22.31
N TYR A 73 3.37 -71.11 -23.10
CA TYR A 73 3.30 -72.20 -24.07
C TYR A 73 2.68 -71.70 -25.39
N ILE A 74 2.85 -72.46 -26.46
CA ILE A 74 2.33 -72.17 -27.80
C ILE A 74 1.23 -73.20 -28.11
N SER A 75 -0.02 -72.77 -28.32
CA SER A 75 -1.10 -73.69 -28.72
C SER A 75 -1.04 -73.91 -30.23
N VAL A 76 -1.13 -75.16 -30.71
CA VAL A 76 -1.15 -75.50 -32.14
C VAL A 76 -2.30 -76.48 -32.42
N SER A 77 -3.26 -76.04 -33.23
CA SER A 77 -4.54 -76.74 -33.38
C SER A 77 -4.98 -76.77 -34.86
N SER A 78 -5.23 -77.97 -35.41
CA SER A 78 -5.65 -78.15 -36.80
C SER A 78 -7.17 -78.29 -36.88
N TYR A 79 -7.80 -77.45 -37.70
CA TYR A 79 -9.24 -77.37 -37.90
C TYR A 79 -9.68 -77.88 -39.28
N ALA A 80 -10.73 -78.71 -39.27
CA ALA A 80 -11.40 -79.30 -40.42
C ALA A 80 -10.43 -79.76 -41.53
N ALA A 81 -9.55 -80.70 -41.19
CA ALA A 81 -8.63 -81.31 -42.15
C ALA A 81 -9.36 -82.32 -43.05
N SER A 82 -9.31 -82.09 -44.37
CA SER A 82 -9.78 -83.05 -45.37
C SER A 82 -8.93 -84.32 -45.36
N ALA A 83 -9.59 -85.50 -45.37
CA ALA A 83 -8.95 -86.77 -45.68
C ALA A 83 -8.59 -86.84 -47.17
N ASN A 84 -7.70 -87.76 -47.54
CA ASN A 84 -7.46 -88.15 -48.94
C ASN A 84 -7.51 -89.69 -49.08
N ASP A 85 -7.28 -90.22 -50.27
CA ASP A 85 -7.40 -91.66 -50.59
C ASP A 85 -6.44 -92.57 -49.78
N ILE A 86 -5.48 -91.98 -49.06
CA ILE A 86 -4.40 -92.68 -48.34
C ILE A 86 -4.47 -92.41 -46.82
N LEU A 87 -4.93 -91.23 -46.40
CA LEU A 87 -4.81 -90.72 -45.04
C LEU A 87 -6.15 -90.21 -44.48
N THR A 88 -6.49 -90.64 -43.27
CA THR A 88 -7.66 -90.14 -42.53
C THR A 88 -7.52 -88.65 -42.19
N SER A 89 -8.64 -87.95 -41.98
CA SER A 89 -8.68 -86.56 -41.55
C SER A 89 -7.88 -86.30 -40.27
N GLU A 90 -7.94 -87.24 -39.31
CA GLU A 90 -7.14 -87.20 -38.08
C GLU A 90 -5.64 -87.29 -38.36
N ARG A 91 -5.23 -88.17 -39.28
CA ARG A 91 -3.82 -88.33 -39.65
C ARG A 91 -3.32 -87.09 -40.42
N MET A 92 -4.14 -86.51 -41.29
CA MET A 92 -3.85 -85.25 -41.97
C MET A 92 -3.69 -84.09 -40.98
N ALA A 93 -4.59 -83.94 -40.01
CA ALA A 93 -4.48 -82.92 -38.96
C ALA A 93 -3.19 -83.07 -38.12
N TYR A 94 -2.81 -84.31 -37.77
CA TYR A 94 -1.56 -84.60 -37.07
C TYR A 94 -0.32 -84.17 -37.87
N ILE A 95 -0.26 -84.51 -39.17
CA ILE A 95 0.89 -84.16 -40.01
C ILE A 95 1.00 -82.64 -40.18
N ARG A 96 -0.11 -81.95 -40.45
CA ARG A 96 -0.14 -80.49 -40.60
C ARG A 96 0.29 -79.73 -39.34
N ASN A 97 -0.20 -80.16 -38.15
CA ASN A 97 0.27 -79.63 -36.87
C ASN A 97 1.78 -79.80 -36.70
N ASN A 98 2.30 -81.00 -37.01
CA ASN A 98 3.74 -81.26 -36.93
C ASN A 98 4.53 -80.45 -37.96
N ARG A 99 4.00 -80.22 -39.16
CA ARG A 99 4.66 -79.40 -40.17
C ARG A 99 4.85 -77.96 -39.71
N ILE A 100 3.82 -77.34 -39.12
CA ILE A 100 3.93 -76.00 -38.52
C ILE A 100 4.92 -76.00 -37.34
N LYS A 101 4.87 -76.98 -36.45
CA LYS A 101 5.83 -77.10 -35.34
C LYS A 101 7.26 -77.26 -35.83
N SER A 102 7.51 -78.06 -36.87
CA SER A 102 8.84 -78.22 -37.46
C SER A 102 9.40 -76.89 -37.96
N GLU A 103 8.60 -76.09 -38.67
CA GLU A 103 9.03 -74.75 -39.11
C GLU A 103 9.33 -73.83 -37.92
N LEU A 104 8.49 -73.83 -36.88
CA LEU A 104 8.71 -73.02 -35.68
C LEU A 104 9.92 -73.48 -34.84
N ILE A 105 10.20 -74.78 -34.80
CA ILE A 105 11.38 -75.36 -34.16
C ILE A 105 12.64 -75.01 -34.94
N THR A 106 12.67 -75.25 -36.25
CA THR A 106 13.83 -75.03 -37.11
C THR A 106 14.15 -73.55 -37.29
N GLN A 107 13.16 -72.68 -37.50
CA GLN A 107 13.37 -71.25 -37.71
C GLN A 107 13.43 -70.45 -36.40
N GLY A 108 12.65 -70.82 -35.38
CA GLY A 108 12.60 -70.11 -34.09
C GLY A 108 13.60 -70.64 -33.03
N GLY A 109 14.22 -71.80 -33.27
CA GLY A 109 15.07 -72.48 -32.30
C GLY A 109 14.31 -72.81 -31.01
N LEU A 110 13.12 -73.36 -31.16
CA LEU A 110 12.20 -73.78 -30.10
C LEU A 110 12.33 -75.30 -29.86
N THR A 111 11.68 -75.83 -28.81
CA THR A 111 11.64 -77.27 -28.54
C THR A 111 10.21 -77.78 -28.48
N GLU A 112 9.99 -79.06 -28.77
CA GLU A 112 8.65 -79.68 -28.77
C GLU A 112 7.91 -79.49 -27.44
N GLN A 113 8.64 -79.43 -26.31
CA GLN A 113 8.10 -79.21 -24.96
C GLN A 113 7.44 -77.83 -24.76
N MET A 114 7.66 -76.87 -25.66
CA MET A 114 7.05 -75.53 -25.62
C MET A 114 5.65 -75.50 -26.27
N PHE A 115 5.26 -76.58 -26.96
CA PHE A 115 4.03 -76.66 -27.73
C PHE A 115 2.96 -77.48 -27.00
N VAL A 116 1.75 -76.95 -27.02
CA VAL A 116 0.51 -77.60 -26.59
C VAL A 116 -0.27 -77.90 -27.87
N THR A 117 -0.25 -79.15 -28.30
CA THR A 117 -0.84 -79.56 -29.60
C THR A 117 -2.18 -80.24 -29.40
N ASP A 118 -3.21 -79.76 -30.10
CA ASP A 118 -4.53 -80.38 -30.08
C ASP A 118 -4.62 -81.67 -30.90
N ARG A 119 -5.60 -82.52 -30.52
CA ARG A 119 -6.11 -83.56 -31.42
C ARG A 119 -6.86 -82.92 -32.59
N ALA A 120 -7.12 -83.69 -33.64
CA ALA A 120 -7.81 -83.19 -34.83
C ALA A 120 -9.17 -82.57 -34.49
N ILE A 121 -9.36 -81.28 -34.80
CA ILE A 121 -10.63 -80.58 -34.56
C ILE A 121 -11.47 -80.68 -35.84
N PRO A 122 -12.62 -81.38 -35.84
CA PRO A 122 -13.39 -81.63 -37.06
C PRO A 122 -14.21 -80.41 -37.52
N SER A 123 -14.47 -79.45 -36.64
CA SER A 123 -15.17 -78.21 -36.97
C SER A 123 -14.29 -77.21 -37.71
N SER A 124 -14.93 -76.37 -38.51
CA SER A 124 -14.29 -75.26 -39.21
C SER A 124 -13.91 -74.13 -38.24
N TYR A 125 -12.89 -73.35 -38.58
CA TYR A 125 -12.37 -72.30 -37.70
C TYR A 125 -13.01 -70.93 -37.93
N GLY A 126 -13.43 -70.28 -36.84
CA GLY A 126 -13.87 -68.88 -36.84
C GLY A 126 -15.20 -68.61 -37.54
N LYS A 127 -15.59 -67.33 -37.59
CA LYS A 127 -16.85 -66.88 -38.23
C LYS A 127 -16.87 -67.11 -39.75
N GLU A 128 -15.71 -67.18 -40.38
CA GLU A 128 -15.54 -67.43 -41.82
C GLU A 128 -15.59 -68.93 -42.18
N GLN A 129 -15.77 -69.82 -41.21
CA GLN A 129 -15.81 -71.27 -41.39
C GLN A 129 -14.61 -71.80 -42.19
N LEU A 130 -13.39 -71.45 -41.76
CA LEU A 130 -12.17 -71.85 -42.46
C LEU A 130 -11.92 -73.36 -42.33
N HIS A 131 -11.64 -74.00 -43.47
CA HIS A 131 -11.26 -75.42 -43.58
C HIS A 131 -9.78 -75.57 -43.94
N ASN A 132 -9.18 -76.72 -43.60
CA ASN A 132 -7.78 -77.02 -43.88
C ASN A 132 -6.80 -75.95 -43.33
N VAL A 133 -7.00 -75.52 -42.08
CA VAL A 133 -6.13 -74.53 -41.40
C VAL A 133 -5.54 -75.08 -40.11
N VAL A 134 -4.31 -74.67 -39.82
CA VAL A 134 -3.67 -74.81 -38.50
C VAL A 134 -3.64 -73.44 -37.86
N VAL A 135 -4.17 -73.35 -36.65
CA VAL A 135 -4.21 -72.12 -35.85
C VAL A 135 -3.16 -72.23 -34.75
N VAL A 136 -2.36 -71.18 -34.60
CA VAL A 136 -1.34 -71.06 -33.56
C VAL A 136 -1.67 -69.87 -32.67
N THR A 137 -1.90 -70.13 -31.39
CA THR A 137 -2.24 -69.08 -30.41
C THR A 137 -1.11 -68.92 -29.41
N PHE A 138 -0.66 -67.67 -29.22
CA PHE A 138 0.36 -67.32 -28.23
C PHE A 138 -0.03 -66.06 -27.44
N PRO A 139 0.04 -66.09 -26.08
CA PRO A 139 0.28 -67.27 -25.25
C PRO A 139 -0.87 -68.29 -25.35
N ALA A 140 -0.59 -69.57 -25.09
CA ALA A 140 -1.64 -70.57 -24.90
C ALA A 140 -2.44 -70.29 -23.60
N SER A 141 -3.75 -70.55 -23.62
CA SER A 141 -4.61 -70.34 -22.46
C SER A 141 -4.25 -71.30 -21.31
N VAL A 142 -4.52 -70.90 -20.07
CA VAL A 142 -4.16 -71.68 -18.88
C VAL A 142 -4.91 -73.02 -18.84
N GLU A 143 -6.16 -73.03 -19.29
CA GLU A 143 -7.00 -74.22 -19.44
C GLU A 143 -6.37 -75.21 -20.44
N LYS A 144 -5.85 -74.70 -21.56
CA LYS A 144 -5.23 -75.50 -22.60
C LYS A 144 -3.92 -76.12 -22.16
N VAL A 145 -3.11 -75.36 -21.42
CA VAL A 145 -1.89 -75.86 -20.78
C VAL A 145 -2.24 -76.92 -19.74
N ALA A 146 -3.32 -76.77 -18.96
CA ALA A 146 -3.74 -77.75 -17.96
C ALA A 146 -4.16 -79.09 -18.59
N GLU A 147 -4.90 -79.04 -19.70
CA GLU A 147 -5.42 -80.22 -20.42
C GLU A 147 -4.30 -81.10 -21.00
N ILE A 148 -3.26 -80.49 -21.59
CA ILE A 148 -2.27 -81.20 -22.42
C ILE A 148 -0.89 -81.27 -21.77
N ALA A 149 -0.42 -80.18 -21.13
CA ALA A 149 0.88 -80.14 -20.44
C ALA A 149 0.76 -80.39 -18.91
N GLY A 150 -0.46 -80.52 -18.39
CA GLY A 150 -0.76 -80.89 -17.02
C GLY A 150 -0.89 -79.73 -16.03
N ILE A 151 -1.48 -80.04 -14.87
CA ILE A 151 -1.85 -79.08 -13.82
C ILE A 151 -0.65 -78.27 -13.30
N GLU A 152 0.54 -78.88 -13.21
CA GLU A 152 1.76 -78.20 -12.76
C GLU A 152 2.32 -77.19 -13.78
N ALA A 153 2.15 -77.46 -15.08
CA ALA A 153 2.48 -76.50 -16.13
C ALA A 153 1.52 -75.30 -16.09
N ALA A 154 0.21 -75.56 -15.98
CA ALA A 154 -0.80 -74.51 -15.87
C ALA A 154 -0.58 -73.60 -14.64
N ARG A 155 -0.27 -74.19 -13.47
CA ARG A 155 0.02 -73.43 -12.24
C ARG A 155 1.24 -72.50 -12.39
N ARG A 156 2.27 -72.91 -13.16
CA ARG A 156 3.43 -72.04 -13.45
C ARG A 156 3.07 -70.84 -14.32
N VAL A 157 2.25 -71.05 -15.36
CA VAL A 157 1.72 -69.96 -16.21
C VAL A 157 0.84 -69.01 -15.40
N GLU A 158 -0.06 -69.56 -14.57
CA GLU A 158 -0.96 -68.77 -13.72
C GLU A 158 -0.19 -67.91 -12.70
N ASN A 159 0.82 -68.47 -12.03
CA ASN A 159 1.67 -67.74 -11.09
C ASN A 159 2.44 -66.61 -11.79
N TYR A 160 3.05 -66.89 -12.94
CA TYR A 160 3.77 -65.88 -13.73
C TYR A 160 2.84 -64.72 -14.15
N ASN A 161 1.62 -65.03 -14.57
CA ASN A 161 0.62 -64.01 -14.93
C ASN A 161 0.23 -63.14 -13.73
N LYS A 162 0.02 -63.73 -12.55
CA LYS A 162 -0.30 -63.01 -11.29
C LYS A 162 0.85 -62.13 -10.81
N GLU A 163 2.10 -62.61 -10.89
CA GLU A 163 3.28 -61.82 -10.55
C GLU A 163 3.44 -60.61 -11.47
N ARG A 164 3.24 -60.80 -12.79
CA ARG A 164 3.33 -59.73 -13.78
C ARG A 164 2.24 -58.67 -13.59
N SER A 165 0.99 -59.07 -13.34
CA SER A 165 -0.09 -58.11 -13.08
C SER A 165 0.12 -57.36 -11.76
N GLY A 166 0.47 -58.07 -10.69
CA GLY A 166 0.72 -57.47 -9.38
C GLY A 166 1.90 -56.49 -9.37
N LYS A 167 2.94 -56.73 -10.19
CA LYS A 167 4.05 -55.77 -10.37
C LYS A 167 3.59 -54.49 -11.05
N ALA A 168 2.82 -54.60 -12.15
CA ALA A 168 2.33 -53.45 -12.90
C ALA A 168 1.33 -52.59 -12.08
N GLU A 169 0.50 -53.23 -11.24
CA GLU A 169 -0.41 -52.54 -10.33
C GLU A 169 0.33 -51.77 -9.23
N ARG A 170 1.34 -52.37 -8.60
CA ARG A 170 2.20 -51.71 -7.61
C ARG A 170 2.94 -50.49 -8.19
N GLU A 171 3.46 -50.62 -9.41
CA GLU A 171 4.16 -49.53 -10.11
C GLU A 171 3.22 -48.35 -10.42
N ARG A 172 1.99 -48.63 -10.88
CA ARG A 172 0.95 -47.61 -11.06
C ARG A 172 0.61 -46.90 -9.74
N LEU A 173 0.38 -47.65 -8.67
CA LEU A 173 0.07 -47.09 -7.35
C LEU A 173 1.21 -46.21 -6.82
N SER A 174 2.48 -46.60 -7.01
CA SER A 174 3.62 -45.77 -6.58
C SER A 174 3.76 -44.49 -7.39
N ILE A 175 3.48 -44.52 -8.70
CA ILE A 175 3.48 -43.31 -9.56
C ILE A 175 2.35 -42.38 -9.14
N GLU A 176 1.15 -42.92 -8.87
CA GLU A 176 0.00 -42.13 -8.42
C GLU A 176 0.24 -41.50 -7.03
N GLN A 177 0.83 -42.24 -6.08
CA GLN A 177 1.21 -41.72 -4.77
C GLN A 177 2.23 -40.57 -4.89
N ALA A 178 3.32 -40.77 -5.65
CA ALA A 178 4.32 -39.73 -5.87
C ALA A 178 3.75 -38.47 -6.57
N ALA A 179 2.78 -38.64 -7.48
CA ALA A 179 2.07 -37.53 -8.11
C ALA A 179 1.19 -36.76 -7.12
N ARG A 180 0.47 -37.47 -6.23
CA ARG A 180 -0.36 -36.88 -5.16
C ARG A 180 0.50 -36.11 -4.15
N GLU A 181 1.59 -36.71 -3.65
CA GLU A 181 2.51 -36.07 -2.71
C GLU A 181 3.14 -34.80 -3.30
N LYS A 182 3.57 -34.84 -4.57
CA LYS A 182 4.10 -33.67 -5.27
C LYS A 182 3.06 -32.56 -5.42
N ALA A 183 1.82 -32.91 -5.75
CA ALA A 183 0.73 -31.95 -5.87
C ALA A 183 0.36 -31.32 -4.51
N GLU A 184 0.40 -32.09 -3.42
CA GLU A 184 0.18 -31.58 -2.07
C GLU A 184 1.30 -30.63 -1.62
N ALA A 185 2.57 -31.00 -1.85
CA ALA A 185 3.72 -30.13 -1.57
C ALA A 185 3.67 -28.80 -2.35
N GLU A 186 3.26 -28.83 -3.63
CA GLU A 186 3.08 -27.62 -4.43
C GLU A 186 1.90 -26.75 -3.94
N ARG A 187 0.82 -27.37 -3.45
CA ARG A 187 -0.30 -26.62 -2.83
C ARG A 187 0.13 -25.94 -1.53
N LEU A 188 0.86 -26.64 -0.67
CA LEU A 188 1.36 -26.10 0.60
C LEU A 188 2.34 -24.93 0.37
N SER A 189 3.24 -25.03 -0.61
CA SER A 189 4.17 -23.92 -0.92
C SER A 189 3.46 -22.69 -1.49
N LYS A 190 2.42 -22.88 -2.32
CA LYS A 190 1.57 -21.78 -2.82
C LYS A 190 0.79 -21.11 -1.69
N GLU A 191 0.18 -21.89 -0.80
CA GLU A 191 -0.55 -21.34 0.35
C GLU A 191 0.37 -20.57 1.30
N GLN A 192 1.59 -21.06 1.55
CA GLN A 192 2.58 -20.34 2.35
C GLN A 192 2.99 -19.01 1.69
N ALA A 193 3.29 -19.02 0.37
CA ALA A 193 3.64 -17.81 -0.36
C ALA A 193 2.51 -16.76 -0.37
N GLU A 194 1.25 -17.20 -0.46
CA GLU A 194 0.09 -16.32 -0.37
C GLU A 194 -0.05 -15.71 1.04
N ARG A 195 0.10 -16.51 2.10
CA ARG A 195 0.10 -16.03 3.49
C ARG A 195 1.24 -15.01 3.76
N GLU A 196 2.44 -15.26 3.25
CA GLU A 196 3.58 -14.34 3.37
C GLU A 196 3.34 -13.03 2.62
N HIS A 197 2.77 -13.09 1.40
CA HIS A 197 2.39 -11.89 0.64
C HIS A 197 1.32 -11.06 1.36
N LEU A 198 0.28 -11.69 1.91
CA LEU A 198 -0.77 -11.02 2.69
C LEU A 198 -0.19 -10.36 3.95
N ALA A 199 0.69 -11.05 4.69
CA ALA A 199 1.36 -10.51 5.87
C ALA A 199 2.26 -9.30 5.54
N ALA A 200 2.98 -9.35 4.41
CA ALA A 200 3.77 -8.24 3.90
C ALA A 200 2.89 -7.03 3.52
N GLN A 201 1.75 -7.29 2.85
CA GLN A 201 0.79 -6.24 2.47
C GLN A 201 0.16 -5.57 3.70
N GLU A 202 -0.23 -6.34 4.73
CA GLU A 202 -0.70 -5.77 5.99
C GLU A 202 0.34 -4.89 6.68
N LYS A 203 1.60 -5.35 6.72
CA LYS A 203 2.70 -4.60 7.33
C LYS A 203 2.93 -3.28 6.62
N ALA A 204 2.97 -3.30 5.28
CA ALA A 204 3.10 -2.08 4.46
C ALA A 204 1.92 -1.12 4.68
N ARG A 205 0.68 -1.64 4.74
CA ARG A 205 -0.51 -0.82 5.02
C ARG A 205 -0.45 -0.16 6.41
N LYS A 206 -0.04 -0.91 7.44
CA LYS A 206 0.13 -0.40 8.81
C LYS A 206 1.21 0.69 8.87
N GLN A 207 2.34 0.51 8.17
CA GLN A 207 3.41 1.52 8.08
C GLN A 207 2.92 2.81 7.40
N ALA A 208 2.28 2.71 6.22
CA ALA A 208 1.74 3.87 5.51
C ALA A 208 0.66 4.61 6.33
N GLU A 209 -0.14 3.90 7.13
CA GLU A 209 -1.10 4.52 8.04
C GLU A 209 -0.42 5.24 9.20
N THR A 210 0.65 4.67 9.80
CA THR A 210 1.42 5.37 10.84
C THR A 210 2.15 6.61 10.31
N GLU A 211 2.70 6.57 9.10
CA GLU A 211 3.34 7.72 8.45
C GLU A 211 2.33 8.84 8.15
N ARG A 212 1.15 8.48 7.63
CA ARG A 212 0.05 9.44 7.40
C ARG A 212 -0.41 10.11 8.69
N LEU A 213 -0.55 9.35 9.78
CA LEU A 213 -0.93 9.88 11.09
C LEU A 213 0.17 10.76 11.72
N ALA A 214 1.45 10.47 11.46
CA ALA A 214 2.55 11.32 11.88
C ALA A 214 2.56 12.66 11.10
N ALA A 215 2.41 12.61 9.78
CA ALA A 215 2.30 13.81 8.94
C ALA A 215 1.10 14.70 9.32
N GLU A 216 -0.07 14.10 9.60
CA GLU A 216 -1.26 14.83 10.05
C GLU A 216 -1.05 15.50 11.43
N ARG A 217 -0.26 14.90 12.33
CA ARG A 217 0.12 15.52 13.61
C ARG A 217 1.07 16.69 13.39
N GLU A 218 2.11 16.51 12.58
CA GLU A 218 3.03 17.62 12.25
C GLU A 218 2.30 18.80 11.61
N GLU A 219 1.34 18.55 10.71
CA GLU A 219 0.54 19.61 10.09
C GLU A 219 -0.32 20.35 11.13
N LYS A 220 -0.94 19.62 12.06
CA LYS A 220 -1.72 20.21 13.17
C LYS A 220 -0.85 21.01 14.14
N GLU A 221 0.32 20.52 14.49
CA GLU A 221 1.29 21.23 15.35
C GLU A 221 1.80 22.51 14.68
N ARG A 222 2.10 22.47 13.37
CA ARG A 222 2.45 23.67 12.58
C ARG A 222 1.29 24.67 12.55
N ALA A 223 0.06 24.23 12.26
CA ALA A 223 -1.11 25.10 12.26
C ALA A 223 -1.41 25.72 13.65
N GLU A 224 -1.19 24.98 14.73
CA GLU A 224 -1.35 25.50 16.10
C GLU A 224 -0.25 26.51 16.47
N THR A 225 1.02 26.24 16.13
CA THR A 225 2.11 27.19 16.35
C THR A 225 1.93 28.48 15.54
N GLU A 226 1.47 28.40 14.29
CA GLU A 226 1.10 29.58 13.49
C GLU A 226 -0.07 30.36 14.10
N ARG A 227 -1.10 29.66 14.60
CA ARG A 227 -2.25 30.30 15.29
C ARG A 227 -1.80 31.04 16.55
N LEU A 228 -0.95 30.42 17.37
CA LEU A 228 -0.39 31.02 18.58
C LEU A 228 0.53 32.21 18.27
N ALA A 229 1.34 32.11 17.21
CA ALA A 229 2.16 33.23 16.74
C ALA A 229 1.31 34.40 16.22
N ALA A 230 0.23 34.12 15.49
CA ALA A 230 -0.72 35.13 15.02
C ALA A 230 -1.47 35.81 16.18
N GLU A 231 -1.87 35.05 17.21
CA GLU A 231 -2.48 35.59 18.42
C GLU A 231 -1.51 36.48 19.21
N ALA A 232 -0.25 36.02 19.39
CA ALA A 232 0.80 36.81 20.03
C ALA A 232 1.08 38.11 19.25
N ALA A 233 1.16 38.04 17.92
CA ALA A 233 1.32 39.23 17.06
C ALA A 233 0.12 40.18 17.12
N ALA A 234 -1.11 39.66 17.20
CA ALA A 234 -2.32 40.46 17.37
C ALA A 234 -2.34 41.18 18.74
N LYS A 235 -1.89 40.49 19.81
CA LYS A 235 -1.76 41.03 21.16
C LYS A 235 -0.63 42.08 21.26
N ALA A 236 0.50 41.86 20.59
CA ALA A 236 1.56 42.86 20.47
C ALA A 236 1.03 44.12 19.77
N LYS A 237 0.35 43.97 18.63
CA LYS A 237 -0.26 45.07 17.85
C LYS A 237 -1.44 45.78 18.53
N ALA A 238 -1.88 45.30 19.70
CA ALA A 238 -2.87 45.99 20.51
C ALA A 238 -2.25 47.10 21.39
N HIS A 239 -0.97 47.00 21.72
CA HIS A 239 -0.26 47.93 22.60
C HIS A 239 0.71 48.79 21.78
N SER A 240 0.69 50.11 21.96
CA SER A 240 1.62 51.01 21.28
C SER A 240 2.12 52.11 22.21
N LEU A 241 3.42 52.39 22.17
CA LEU A 241 4.06 53.44 22.96
C LEU A 241 4.38 54.63 22.06
N SER A 242 4.02 55.84 22.48
CA SER A 242 4.22 57.06 21.70
C SER A 242 4.83 58.19 22.53
N LEU A 243 5.81 58.89 21.95
CA LEU A 243 6.30 60.17 22.48
C LEU A 243 5.41 61.31 21.98
N ARG A 244 5.29 62.36 22.79
CA ARG A 244 4.42 63.51 22.54
C ARG A 244 5.19 64.80 22.77
N ALA A 245 5.02 65.78 21.88
CA ALA A 245 5.58 67.13 22.02
C ALA A 245 4.53 68.17 21.64
N ASN A 246 4.06 68.96 22.61
CA ASN A 246 3.00 69.94 22.40
C ASN A 246 3.58 71.24 21.83
N LEU A 247 3.57 71.35 20.49
CA LEU A 247 4.15 72.45 19.73
C LEU A 247 3.49 73.80 20.07
N LEU A 248 2.23 73.80 20.48
CA LEU A 248 1.52 75.02 20.90
C LEU A 248 2.18 75.66 22.15
N ARG A 249 2.67 74.85 23.09
CA ARG A 249 3.33 75.31 24.33
C ARG A 249 4.76 75.78 24.08
N TRP A 250 5.41 75.30 23.01
CA TRP A 250 6.71 75.81 22.59
C TRP A 250 6.61 77.28 22.12
N GLY A 251 5.47 77.67 21.53
CA GLY A 251 5.18 79.07 21.22
C GLY A 251 5.13 80.00 22.44
N THR A 252 4.91 79.47 23.65
CA THR A 252 4.99 80.21 24.92
C THR A 252 6.29 79.92 25.69
N LEU A 253 7.35 79.48 25.00
CA LEU A 253 8.65 79.11 25.59
C LEU A 253 8.53 78.14 26.77
N THR A 254 7.55 77.23 26.70
CA THR A 254 7.30 76.20 27.71
C THR A 254 7.33 74.85 27.02
N PRO A 255 8.51 74.20 26.93
CA PRO A 255 8.60 72.83 26.44
C PRO A 255 7.64 71.91 27.24
N ASP A 256 6.77 71.24 26.49
CA ASP A 256 5.75 70.32 27.00
C ASP A 256 5.91 69.01 26.23
N LEU A 257 6.33 67.97 26.95
CA LEU A 257 6.68 66.65 26.44
C LEU A 257 5.90 65.58 27.19
N GLY A 258 5.55 64.48 26.55
CA GLY A 258 4.82 63.40 27.20
C GLY A 258 5.04 62.04 26.59
N VAL A 259 4.48 61.04 27.27
CA VAL A 259 4.45 59.65 26.81
C VAL A 259 3.02 59.15 26.87
N GLU A 260 2.55 58.51 25.81
CA GLU A 260 1.26 57.81 25.75
C GLU A 260 1.48 56.31 25.57
N TRP A 261 0.77 55.54 26.39
CA TRP A 261 0.62 54.11 26.29
C TRP A 261 -0.82 53.79 25.86
N ARG A 262 -1.00 53.30 24.62
CA ARG A 262 -2.28 52.67 24.24
C ARG A 262 -2.29 51.24 24.76
N LEU A 263 -3.25 50.94 25.63
CA LEU A 263 -3.50 49.60 26.18
C LEU A 263 -4.25 48.72 25.18
N ASN A 264 -5.08 49.34 24.35
CA ASN A 264 -5.76 48.71 23.22
C ASN A 264 -6.20 49.82 22.24
N ARG A 265 -6.91 49.46 21.16
CA ARG A 265 -7.43 50.43 20.17
C ARG A 265 -8.44 51.45 20.72
N HIS A 266 -8.90 51.29 21.96
CA HIS A 266 -9.88 52.16 22.61
C HIS A 266 -9.29 52.97 23.77
N VAL A 267 -8.34 52.44 24.54
CA VAL A 267 -7.88 53.08 25.77
C VAL A 267 -6.42 53.51 25.66
N GLY A 268 -6.17 54.80 25.90
CA GLY A 268 -4.83 55.36 26.08
C GLY A 268 -4.67 55.97 27.47
N ILE A 269 -3.51 55.77 28.08
CA ILE A 269 -3.09 56.49 29.29
C ILE A 269 -1.84 57.27 28.90
N LEU A 270 -1.75 58.54 29.28
CA LEU A 270 -0.58 59.36 29.00
C LEU A 270 -0.24 60.27 30.17
N VAL A 271 1.00 60.74 30.20
CA VAL A 271 1.45 61.80 31.10
C VAL A 271 2.23 62.80 30.27
N ASN A 272 1.78 64.05 30.28
CA ASN A 272 2.57 65.18 29.79
C ASN A 272 3.27 65.89 30.97
N GLY A 273 4.42 66.49 30.70
CA GLY A 273 5.23 67.24 31.64
C GLY A 273 5.75 68.51 30.97
N SER A 274 5.52 69.65 31.61
CA SER A 274 6.03 70.94 31.18
C SER A 274 7.05 71.48 32.20
N TYR A 275 8.16 72.04 31.73
CA TYR A 275 9.11 72.77 32.58
C TYR A 275 9.62 74.01 31.85
N THR A 276 9.67 75.14 32.57
CA THR A 276 10.21 76.39 32.06
C THR A 276 10.73 77.25 33.21
N SER A 277 11.80 78.02 32.98
CA SER A 277 12.37 78.94 33.98
C SER A 277 13.19 80.03 33.31
N TRP A 278 12.56 81.16 33.04
CA TRP A 278 13.16 82.34 32.44
C TRP A 278 13.19 83.52 33.41
N THR A 279 14.25 84.32 33.33
CA THR A 279 14.32 85.66 33.94
C THR A 279 14.81 86.67 32.90
N TRP A 280 14.36 87.92 33.03
CA TRP A 280 14.80 89.03 32.19
C TRP A 280 14.73 90.34 32.98
N ASN A 281 15.16 91.44 32.37
CA ASN A 281 15.26 92.76 33.01
C ASN A 281 16.07 92.70 34.33
N SER A 282 17.34 92.27 34.25
CA SER A 282 18.23 92.12 35.41
C SER A 282 17.66 91.30 36.57
N ASN A 283 16.96 90.20 36.25
CA ASN A 283 16.23 89.31 37.17
C ASN A 283 15.01 89.90 37.88
N ASP A 284 14.57 91.12 37.56
CA ASP A 284 13.30 91.67 38.07
C ASP A 284 12.08 90.89 37.55
N ARG A 285 12.14 90.41 36.31
CA ARG A 285 11.05 89.66 35.68
C ARG A 285 11.32 88.16 35.74
N ARG A 286 10.29 87.36 35.99
CA ARG A 286 10.38 85.89 36.06
C ARG A 286 9.17 85.19 35.46
N TYR A 287 9.43 84.15 34.69
CA TYR A 287 8.42 83.19 34.22
C TYR A 287 8.97 81.78 34.43
N ALA A 288 8.57 81.15 35.53
CA ALA A 288 8.90 79.75 35.82
C ALA A 288 7.63 78.95 36.12
N LEU A 289 7.56 77.73 35.60
CA LEU A 289 6.47 76.79 35.80
C LEU A 289 7.03 75.38 35.68
N TRP A 290 6.56 74.48 36.55
CA TRP A 290 6.55 73.06 36.26
C TRP A 290 5.11 72.54 36.39
N GLU A 291 4.69 71.65 35.50
CA GLU A 291 3.35 71.07 35.46
C GLU A 291 3.47 69.60 35.03
N ILE A 292 2.79 68.70 35.73
CA ILE A 292 2.52 67.34 35.26
C ILE A 292 1.03 67.20 34.98
N ALA A 293 0.71 66.48 33.91
CA ALA A 293 -0.64 66.32 33.41
C ALA A 293 -0.92 64.86 32.99
N PRO A 294 -1.24 63.96 33.95
CA PRO A 294 -1.76 62.65 33.63
C PRO A 294 -3.17 62.74 33.01
N GLU A 295 -3.40 61.97 31.96
CA GLU A 295 -4.63 61.98 31.17
C GLU A 295 -4.99 60.54 30.73
N ALA A 296 -6.27 60.18 30.90
CA ALA A 296 -6.84 58.92 30.44
C ALA A 296 -7.83 59.18 29.30
N ARG A 297 -7.69 58.46 28.18
CA ARG A 297 -8.42 58.68 26.93
C ARG A 297 -9.17 57.45 26.47
N TYR A 298 -10.35 57.69 25.92
CA TYR A 298 -11.17 56.73 25.19
C TYR A 298 -11.34 57.15 23.72
N TYR A 299 -10.80 56.34 22.81
CA TYR A 299 -10.75 56.58 21.36
C TYR A 299 -12.01 56.07 20.64
N ILE A 300 -12.66 56.98 19.92
CA ILE A 300 -13.97 56.83 19.29
C ILE A 300 -13.89 56.87 17.76
N GLY A 301 -14.97 56.41 17.10
CA GLY A 301 -15.05 56.25 15.64
C GLY A 301 -14.38 54.98 15.11
N LYS A 302 -14.54 54.74 13.79
CA LYS A 302 -14.00 53.55 13.09
C LYS A 302 -12.47 53.56 13.04
N GLU A 303 -11.88 54.72 12.75
CA GLU A 303 -10.42 54.90 12.62
C GLU A 303 -9.70 55.31 13.92
N LYS A 304 -10.43 55.44 15.04
CA LYS A 304 -9.86 55.78 16.36
C LYS A 304 -9.06 57.09 16.41
N ARG A 305 -9.41 58.03 15.52
CA ARG A 305 -8.81 59.38 15.45
C ARG A 305 -9.37 60.35 16.49
N GLY A 306 -10.68 60.31 16.76
CA GLY A 306 -11.30 61.14 17.79
C GLY A 306 -11.17 60.49 19.18
N TYR A 307 -11.14 61.30 20.23
CA TYR A 307 -11.22 60.81 21.62
C TYR A 307 -11.92 61.77 22.56
N ILE A 308 -12.37 61.20 23.68
CA ILE A 308 -12.76 61.90 24.90
C ILE A 308 -11.96 61.33 26.07
N GLY A 309 -11.80 62.08 27.15
CA GLY A 309 -11.01 61.62 28.29
C GLY A 309 -11.14 62.51 29.52
N ALA A 310 -10.41 62.14 30.57
CA ALA A 310 -10.22 62.91 31.78
C ALA A 310 -8.75 63.29 31.93
N ILE A 311 -8.48 64.54 32.29
CA ILE A 311 -7.14 65.08 32.55
C ILE A 311 -7.10 65.63 33.97
N TYR A 312 -6.00 65.35 34.67
CA TYR A 312 -5.63 66.04 35.90
C TYR A 312 -4.34 66.81 35.67
N LYS A 313 -4.15 67.92 36.38
CA LYS A 313 -2.96 68.76 36.36
C LYS A 313 -2.51 69.04 37.78
N ALA A 314 -1.21 69.02 38.00
CA ALA A 314 -0.58 69.48 39.23
C ALA A 314 0.76 70.16 38.90
N GLY A 315 1.12 71.21 39.63
CA GLY A 315 2.36 71.93 39.37
C GLY A 315 2.59 73.10 40.31
N SER A 316 3.73 73.77 40.15
CA SER A 316 4.01 75.06 40.78
C SER A 316 4.44 76.09 39.75
N PHE A 317 4.02 77.33 39.97
CA PHE A 317 4.37 78.47 39.13
C PHE A 317 5.01 79.59 39.94
N ASN A 318 5.83 80.39 39.27
CA ASN A 318 6.36 81.65 39.75
C ASN A 318 6.40 82.64 38.57
N TYR A 319 5.45 83.59 38.60
CA TYR A 319 5.26 84.59 37.57
C TYR A 319 5.40 86.00 38.16
N LYS A 320 6.41 86.76 37.70
CA LYS A 320 6.56 88.19 37.96
C LYS A 320 6.73 88.90 36.62
N LEU A 321 5.60 89.23 36.00
CA LEU A 321 5.51 89.99 34.74
C LEU A 321 5.35 91.50 34.99
N SER A 322 4.99 91.89 36.21
CA SER A 322 4.82 93.26 36.69
C SER A 322 5.61 93.46 38.01
N GLU A 323 5.29 94.51 38.78
CA GLU A 323 5.87 94.76 40.10
C GLU A 323 5.55 93.64 41.10
N ILE A 324 4.31 93.15 41.08
CA ILE A 324 3.84 92.06 41.95
C ILE A 324 4.13 90.72 41.26
N GLY A 325 4.97 89.91 41.90
CA GLY A 325 5.14 88.50 41.59
C GLY A 325 4.08 87.63 42.26
N LYS A 326 3.76 86.49 41.64
CA LYS A 326 2.87 85.45 42.15
C LYS A 326 3.60 84.11 42.12
N GLN A 327 3.75 83.47 43.27
CA GLN A 327 4.36 82.13 43.38
C GLN A 327 3.41 81.20 44.13
N GLY A 328 3.11 80.03 43.57
CA GLY A 328 2.14 79.12 44.18
C GLY A 328 2.06 77.77 43.51
N ASN A 329 1.15 76.95 44.02
CA ASN A 329 0.81 75.65 43.47
C ASN A 329 -0.52 75.73 42.70
N LEU A 330 -0.65 74.94 41.65
CA LEU A 330 -1.90 74.70 40.95
C LEU A 330 -2.20 73.20 40.96
N MET A 331 -3.46 72.85 41.13
CA MET A 331 -3.95 71.49 40.92
C MET A 331 -5.42 71.49 40.50
N GLY A 332 -5.83 70.49 39.72
CA GLY A 332 -7.22 70.35 39.32
C GLY A 332 -7.38 69.49 38.08
N GLY A 333 -8.60 69.36 37.58
CA GLY A 333 -8.88 68.44 36.50
C GLY A 333 -10.11 68.80 35.69
N GLY A 334 -10.33 68.04 34.63
CA GLY A 334 -11.39 68.31 33.67
C GLY A 334 -11.55 67.20 32.64
N LEU A 335 -12.43 67.47 31.69
CA LEU A 335 -12.63 66.63 30.52
C LEU A 335 -11.83 67.18 29.34
N THR A 336 -11.32 66.26 28.54
CA THR A 336 -10.44 66.51 27.40
C THR A 336 -11.02 65.83 26.18
N GLY A 337 -11.01 66.54 25.05
CA GLY A 337 -11.47 66.03 23.77
C GLY A 337 -10.50 66.44 22.67
N GLY A 338 -10.35 65.59 21.67
CA GLY A 338 -9.42 65.88 20.59
C GLY A 338 -9.50 64.94 19.40
N TYR A 339 -8.66 65.23 18.41
CA TYR A 339 -8.61 64.52 17.14
C TYR A 339 -7.16 64.36 16.66
N GLN A 340 -6.81 63.13 16.31
CA GLN A 340 -5.50 62.74 15.77
C GLN A 340 -5.55 62.66 14.23
N LEU A 341 -4.83 63.56 13.58
CA LEU A 341 -4.54 63.52 12.16
C LEU A 341 -3.28 62.67 11.92
N LYS A 342 -3.36 61.68 11.04
CA LYS A 342 -2.19 60.88 10.65
C LYS A 342 -1.35 61.66 9.64
N LEU A 343 -0.05 61.86 9.93
CA LEU A 343 0.88 62.52 9.01
C LEU A 343 1.63 61.50 8.14
N ASN A 344 2.21 60.47 8.76
CA ASN A 344 2.92 59.41 8.03
C ASN A 344 2.81 58.05 8.75
N LYS A 345 3.75 57.11 8.54
CA LYS A 345 3.74 55.80 9.21
C LYS A 345 4.06 55.87 10.71
N ALA A 346 4.87 56.84 11.15
CA ALA A 346 5.36 56.98 12.52
C ALA A 346 4.82 58.22 13.25
N LEU A 347 4.42 59.27 12.53
CA LEU A 347 4.00 60.56 13.09
C LEU A 347 2.50 60.81 12.90
N ASN A 348 1.87 61.32 13.96
CA ASN A 348 0.53 61.89 13.99
C ASN A 348 0.58 63.32 14.56
N LEU A 349 -0.45 64.12 14.27
CA LEU A 349 -0.68 65.45 14.84
C LEU A 349 -2.00 65.43 15.63
N ASP A 350 -1.94 65.73 16.91
CA ASP A 350 -3.05 65.63 17.86
C ASP A 350 -3.52 67.02 18.28
N PHE A 351 -4.76 67.35 17.94
CA PHE A 351 -5.42 68.60 18.30
C PHE A 351 -6.30 68.35 19.52
N SER A 352 -6.00 69.02 20.63
CA SER A 352 -6.66 68.77 21.93
C SER A 352 -7.16 70.05 22.59
N LEU A 353 -8.29 69.94 23.29
CA LEU A 353 -8.84 70.98 24.15
C LEU A 353 -9.39 70.33 25.43
N ALA A 354 -9.07 70.89 26.58
CA ALA A 354 -9.58 70.44 27.87
C ALA A 354 -10.26 71.56 28.66
N LEU A 355 -11.45 71.26 29.17
CA LEU A 355 -12.27 72.14 29.99
C LEU A 355 -12.39 71.55 31.40
N GLY A 356 -12.23 72.36 32.44
CA GLY A 356 -12.29 71.88 33.81
C GLY A 356 -12.11 72.97 34.86
N CYS A 357 -11.71 72.54 36.05
CA CYS A 357 -11.44 73.41 37.20
C CYS A 357 -9.98 73.29 37.63
N LEU A 358 -9.32 74.44 37.83
CA LEU A 358 -8.01 74.53 38.48
C LEU A 358 -8.12 75.32 39.77
N HIS A 359 -7.68 74.71 40.87
CA HIS A 359 -7.46 75.35 42.15
C HIS A 359 -6.00 75.84 42.20
N ALA A 360 -5.82 77.15 42.40
CA ALA A 360 -4.50 77.76 42.53
C ALA A 360 -4.37 78.42 43.91
N ASP A 361 -3.35 78.05 44.66
CA ASP A 361 -3.05 78.57 45.99
C ASP A 361 -1.67 79.23 45.95
N TYR A 362 -1.63 80.56 46.11
CA TYR A 362 -0.46 81.34 45.74
C TYR A 362 -0.20 82.56 46.62
N ASP A 363 1.08 82.88 46.76
CA ASP A 363 1.58 84.05 47.46
C ASP A 363 1.91 85.18 46.49
N LYS A 364 1.48 86.38 46.85
CA LYS A 364 1.94 87.62 46.22
C LYS A 364 3.23 88.06 46.88
N TYR A 365 4.20 88.50 46.08
CA TYR A 365 5.45 89.06 46.58
C TYR A 365 5.90 90.26 45.75
N ILE A 366 6.66 91.16 46.37
CA ILE A 366 7.43 92.20 45.68
C ILE A 366 8.93 91.96 45.91
N VAL A 367 9.77 92.62 45.14
CA VAL A 367 11.24 92.56 45.30
C VAL A 367 11.71 93.94 45.73
N ILE A 368 12.33 94.02 46.91
CA ILE A 368 12.96 95.24 47.45
C ILE A 368 14.43 94.88 47.69
N ASP A 369 15.36 95.64 47.13
CA ASP A 369 16.81 95.43 47.26
C ASP A 369 17.28 93.98 47.00
N GLY A 370 16.62 93.31 46.03
CA GLY A 370 16.87 91.90 45.66
C GLY A 370 16.20 90.86 46.56
N ILE A 371 15.60 91.25 47.68
CA ILE A 371 14.92 90.37 48.65
C ILE A 371 13.43 90.26 48.29
N ARG A 372 12.88 89.03 48.30
CA ARG A 372 11.45 88.78 48.06
C ARG A 372 10.65 88.97 49.34
N VAL A 373 9.76 89.97 49.36
CA VAL A 373 8.87 90.26 50.50
C VAL A 373 7.45 89.79 50.17
N ARG A 374 6.91 88.88 50.99
CA ARG A 374 5.54 88.34 50.85
C ARG A 374 4.51 89.41 51.25
N GLN A 375 3.57 89.68 50.35
CA GLN A 375 2.51 90.68 50.50
C GLN A 375 1.14 90.08 50.89
N GLY A 376 1.00 88.75 50.81
CA GLY A 376 -0.21 88.04 51.22
C GLY A 376 -0.39 86.72 50.49
N LYS A 377 -1.32 85.90 50.98
CA LYS A 377 -1.73 84.63 50.38
C LYS A 377 -3.12 84.77 49.75
N GLU A 378 -3.33 84.20 48.56
CA GLU A 378 -4.62 84.16 47.87
C GLU A 378 -4.87 82.75 47.31
N THR A 379 -6.10 82.27 47.45
CA THR A 379 -6.56 80.99 46.90
C THR A 379 -7.68 81.26 45.90
N LYS A 380 -7.58 80.71 44.69
CA LYS A 380 -8.53 80.98 43.60
C LYS A 380 -8.87 79.73 42.79
N ASN A 381 -10.16 79.54 42.52
CA ASN A 381 -10.65 78.55 41.56
C ASN A 381 -10.82 79.20 40.18
N TRP A 382 -10.36 78.52 39.13
CA TRP A 382 -10.55 78.88 37.72
C TRP A 382 -11.36 77.80 37.02
N TRP A 383 -12.46 78.19 36.38
CA TRP A 383 -13.30 77.30 35.57
C TRP A 383 -13.24 77.73 34.11
N GLY A 384 -12.98 76.80 33.19
CA GLY A 384 -12.89 77.09 31.76
C GLY A 384 -11.87 76.21 31.05
N PRO A 385 -11.23 76.70 29.97
CA PRO A 385 -10.11 76.01 29.34
C PRO A 385 -8.93 75.87 30.32
N ILE A 386 -8.45 74.63 30.47
CA ILE A 386 -7.32 74.26 31.35
C ILE A 386 -6.15 73.63 30.58
N SER A 387 -6.38 73.22 29.33
CA SER A 387 -5.34 72.75 28.41
C SER A 387 -5.79 72.97 26.96
N ALA A 388 -4.84 73.26 26.09
CA ALA A 388 -5.00 73.23 24.64
C ALA A 388 -3.70 72.70 24.02
N GLY A 389 -3.78 72.01 22.89
CA GLY A 389 -2.61 71.40 22.29
C GLY A 389 -2.68 71.25 20.78
N VAL A 390 -1.52 71.44 20.16
CA VAL A 390 -1.20 70.99 18.80
C VAL A 390 0.05 70.14 18.97
N THR A 391 -0.15 68.83 19.16
CA THR A 391 0.88 67.93 19.67
C THR A 391 1.39 67.01 18.57
N LEU A 392 2.69 67.04 18.30
CA LEU A 392 3.34 66.02 17.49
C LEU A 392 3.42 64.73 18.31
N VAL A 393 2.91 63.63 17.76
CA VAL A 393 2.91 62.31 18.38
C VAL A 393 3.73 61.37 17.52
N TRP A 394 4.78 60.77 18.10
CA TRP A 394 5.68 59.82 17.44
C TRP A 394 5.49 58.42 18.04
N ASN A 395 4.93 57.50 17.26
CA ASN A 395 4.78 56.10 17.65
C ASN A 395 6.15 55.41 17.53
N ILE A 396 6.64 54.82 18.61
CA ILE A 396 7.95 54.13 18.65
C ILE A 396 7.78 52.64 18.32
N PHE A 397 6.70 52.03 18.80
CA PHE A 397 6.36 50.61 18.68
C PHE A 397 4.86 50.46 18.34
#